data_AF-A0A965T6E4-F1
#
_entry.id   AF-A0A965T6E4-F1
#
_cell.length_a   1.000
_cell.length_b   1.000
_cell.length_c   1.000
_cell.angle_alpha   90.00
_cell.angle_beta   90.00
_cell.angle_gamma   90.00
#
_symmetry.space_group_name_H-M   'P 1'
#
loop_
_entity.id
_entity.type
_entity.pdbx_description
1 polymer ?
#
loop_
_entity_poly.entity_id
_entity_poly.type
_entity_poly.pdbx_seq_one_letter_code
_entity_poly.pdbx_strand_id
1 'polypeptide(L)'
;MPVLLFWAKNGYNDIISRGASESIFYGLSISSMLIPVQNHLLEIFADFKNFFVNSYNIVGEKKYSSIGLLSSIGFCLLIAQLIIKASSNSNYKNKFLSLNFTEEKYQILVFASGLNLLAILFFQTEGFHAFLNLFFTNIRSLARFNIIFIFFSHLLFGLLFDEIIKQKKFFKKNVFTKFLIIIISILAFLDQAGDKRKVNKIDEKSEQKYQIYQDFVKKVESSLPKGSLIFVTPVNGFPESPYDNYLSSIGYIFSDNLRFSYPVPRNRKSHKWQENVFKLEFDNFIDEIKNQGFIGVWVQRDIFMNTLKIKLLKNEKLKGNELEEFEQKLAKISKNKIESADTNFVFYEIDFDIKNPR
;
A
#
# COMPACT_ATOMS: atom_id res chain seq x y z
N MET A 1 6.12 16.45 12.63
CA MET A 1 6.29 17.93 12.65
C MET A 1 5.52 18.66 11.53
N PRO A 2 5.58 18.25 10.23
CA PRO A 2 4.90 18.99 9.16
C PRO A 2 3.37 19.04 9.26
N VAL A 3 2.75 17.97 9.76
CA VAL A 3 1.28 17.86 9.90
C VAL A 3 0.73 18.82 10.95
N LEU A 4 1.44 18.99 12.09
CA LEU A 4 1.03 19.90 13.16
C LEU A 4 1.05 21.36 12.70
N LEU A 5 2.09 21.75 11.94
CA LEU A 5 2.18 23.09 11.32
C LEU A 5 1.06 23.31 10.31
N PHE A 6 0.76 22.31 9.48
CA PHE A 6 -0.34 22.38 8.54
C PHE A 6 -1.70 22.52 9.25
N TRP A 7 -1.92 21.81 10.36
CA TRP A 7 -3.12 21.93 11.19
C TRP A 7 -3.22 23.28 11.88
N ALA A 8 -2.12 23.85 12.37
CA ALA A 8 -2.12 25.19 12.94
C ALA A 8 -2.56 26.24 11.91
N LYS A 9 -2.13 26.12 10.65
CA LYS A 9 -2.48 27.07 9.58
C LYS A 9 -3.88 26.87 9.01
N ASN A 10 -4.33 25.62 8.86
CA ASN A 10 -5.55 25.29 8.10
C ASN A 10 -6.70 24.76 8.97
N GLY A 11 -6.50 24.70 10.29
CA GLY A 11 -7.39 24.01 11.20
C GLY A 11 -7.17 22.50 11.22
N TYR A 12 -7.41 21.91 12.39
CA TYR A 12 -7.49 20.46 12.58
C TYR A 12 -8.58 19.89 11.68
N ASN A 13 -8.32 18.71 11.10
CA ASN A 13 -9.34 18.02 10.32
C ASN A 13 -9.25 16.53 10.57
N ASP A 14 -10.29 16.00 11.19
CA ASP A 14 -10.37 14.63 11.70
C ASP A 14 -10.76 13.61 10.63
N ILE A 15 -10.48 13.90 9.36
CA ILE A 15 -10.79 13.00 8.23
C ILE A 15 -10.11 11.64 8.40
N ILE A 16 -8.98 11.63 9.10
CA ILE A 16 -8.15 10.46 9.38
C ILE A 16 -8.34 10.03 10.84
N SER A 17 -9.54 10.22 11.41
CA SER A 17 -9.95 9.48 12.61
C SER A 17 -10.17 8.03 12.22
N ARG A 18 -9.07 7.28 12.15
CA ARG A 18 -9.07 5.85 11.87
C ARG A 18 -9.33 5.11 13.17
N GLY A 19 -10.13 4.05 13.13
CA GLY A 19 -10.39 3.24 14.33
C GLY A 19 -9.08 2.62 14.84
N ALA A 20 -8.91 2.53 16.17
CA ALA A 20 -7.76 1.84 16.77
C ALA A 20 -7.59 0.40 16.25
N SER A 21 -8.69 -0.24 15.82
CA SER A 21 -8.71 -1.57 15.19
C SER A 21 -7.95 -1.65 13.87
N GLU A 22 -7.73 -0.54 13.13
CA GLU A 22 -6.95 -0.57 11.89
C GLU A 22 -5.50 -0.98 12.16
N SER A 23 -4.93 -0.56 13.29
CA SER A 23 -3.57 -0.93 13.65
C SER A 23 -3.40 -2.44 13.89
N ILE A 24 -4.46 -3.08 14.42
CA ILE A 24 -4.53 -4.52 14.61
C ILE A 24 -4.71 -5.18 13.24
N PHE A 25 -5.60 -4.67 12.38
CA PHE A 25 -5.84 -5.23 11.05
C PHE A 25 -4.58 -5.19 10.16
N TYR A 26 -3.87 -4.07 10.16
CA TYR A 26 -2.60 -3.86 9.44
C TYR A 26 -1.37 -4.15 10.30
N GLY A 27 -1.54 -4.87 11.40
CA GLY A 27 -0.51 -5.25 12.37
C GLY A 27 0.48 -6.25 11.80
N LEU A 28 1.58 -6.54 12.51
CA LEU A 28 2.48 -7.64 12.17
C LEU A 28 2.00 -8.93 12.83
N SER A 29 2.10 -10.07 12.15
CA SER A 29 1.91 -11.38 12.78
C SER A 29 3.16 -12.22 12.64
N ILE A 30 3.83 -12.53 13.76
CA ILE A 30 5.04 -13.36 13.80
C ILE A 30 4.81 -14.71 13.13
N SER A 31 3.67 -15.35 13.39
CA SER A 31 3.37 -16.66 12.81
C SER A 31 3.27 -16.60 11.27
N SER A 32 2.63 -15.56 10.73
CA SER A 32 2.61 -15.31 9.27
C SER A 32 3.98 -14.92 8.73
N MET A 33 4.73 -14.11 9.49
CA MET A 33 6.04 -13.56 9.12
C MET A 33 7.08 -14.65 8.90
N LEU A 34 7.07 -15.69 9.75
CA LEU A 34 8.09 -16.75 9.72
C LEU A 34 7.88 -17.78 8.60
N ILE A 35 6.70 -17.81 7.99
CA ILE A 35 6.35 -18.74 6.91
C ILE A 35 6.79 -18.15 5.55
N PRO A 36 7.26 -18.96 4.59
CA PRO A 36 7.64 -18.50 3.24
C PRO A 36 6.55 -17.69 2.52
N VAL A 37 6.96 -17.00 1.46
CA VAL A 37 6.07 -16.14 0.66
C VAL A 37 4.92 -16.94 0.03
N GLN A 38 3.76 -16.30 -0.15
CA GLN A 38 2.55 -16.99 -0.63
C GLN A 38 2.71 -17.59 -2.03
N ASN A 39 3.47 -16.92 -2.89
CA ASN A 39 3.80 -17.37 -4.23
C ASN A 39 5.21 -18.00 -4.27
N HIS A 40 5.60 -18.81 -3.29
CA HIS A 40 6.93 -19.40 -3.26
C HIS A 40 7.23 -20.28 -4.50
N LEU A 41 8.50 -20.34 -4.93
CA LEU A 41 8.96 -21.12 -6.09
C LEU A 41 8.66 -22.63 -5.96
N LEU A 42 8.89 -23.18 -4.77
CA LEU A 42 8.47 -24.53 -4.38
C LEU A 42 7.00 -24.53 -3.97
N GLU A 43 6.20 -25.35 -4.65
CA GLU A 43 4.75 -25.45 -4.44
C GLU A 43 4.39 -25.84 -3.00
N ILE A 44 5.14 -26.76 -2.39
CA ILE A 44 4.90 -27.19 -1.01
C ILE A 44 4.90 -26.03 0.01
N PHE A 45 5.76 -25.03 -0.19
CA PHE A 45 5.81 -23.86 0.69
C PHE A 45 4.71 -22.86 0.37
N ALA A 46 4.37 -22.70 -0.91
CA ALA A 46 3.24 -21.87 -1.33
C ALA A 46 1.92 -22.43 -0.78
N ASP A 47 1.70 -23.74 -0.90
CA ASP A 47 0.51 -24.44 -0.44
C ASP A 47 0.40 -24.42 1.08
N PHE A 48 1.52 -24.62 1.79
CA PHE A 48 1.54 -24.47 3.24
C PHE A 48 1.18 -23.05 3.69
N LYS A 49 1.74 -22.01 3.04
CA LYS A 49 1.38 -20.61 3.33
C LYS A 49 -0.09 -20.33 3.03
N ASN A 50 -0.62 -20.82 1.92
CA ASN A 50 -2.03 -20.68 1.55
C ASN A 50 -2.95 -21.37 2.56
N PHE A 51 -2.64 -22.61 2.92
CA PHE A 51 -3.35 -23.36 3.96
C PHE A 51 -3.35 -22.57 5.27
N PHE A 52 -2.18 -22.14 5.75
CA PHE A 52 -2.06 -21.39 7.00
C PHE A 52 -2.87 -20.09 6.99
N VAL A 53 -2.77 -19.30 5.91
CA VAL A 53 -3.52 -18.05 5.77
C VAL A 53 -5.03 -18.30 5.77
N ASN A 54 -5.50 -19.34 5.09
CA ASN A 54 -6.92 -19.67 5.00
C ASN A 54 -7.45 -20.24 6.32
N SER A 55 -6.71 -21.13 6.99
CA SER A 55 -7.12 -21.72 8.28
C SER A 55 -7.28 -20.69 9.39
N TYR A 56 -6.43 -19.66 9.41
CA TYR A 56 -6.46 -18.61 10.43
C TYR A 56 -7.11 -17.30 9.96
N ASN A 57 -7.72 -17.28 8.77
CA ASN A 57 -8.31 -16.09 8.15
C ASN A 57 -7.39 -14.87 8.23
N ILE A 58 -6.11 -15.03 7.84
CA ILE A 58 -5.13 -13.95 7.91
C ILE A 58 -5.42 -12.95 6.78
N VAL A 59 -5.86 -11.77 7.18
CA VAL A 59 -6.28 -10.69 6.29
C VAL A 59 -5.28 -9.54 6.23
N GLY A 60 -5.42 -8.70 5.21
CA GLY A 60 -4.67 -7.45 5.09
C GLY A 60 -3.17 -7.64 4.83
N GLU A 61 -2.38 -6.68 5.29
CA GLU A 61 -0.93 -6.63 5.05
C GLU A 61 -0.17 -7.80 5.73
N LYS A 62 -0.71 -8.38 6.81
CA LYS A 62 -0.14 -9.55 7.53
C LYS A 62 0.13 -10.75 6.64
N LYS A 63 -0.72 -10.92 5.62
CA LYS A 63 -0.63 -12.04 4.68
C LYS A 63 0.68 -12.01 3.89
N TYR A 64 1.18 -10.81 3.59
CA TYR A 64 2.31 -10.56 2.71
C TYR A 64 3.60 -10.19 3.46
N SER A 65 3.60 -10.24 4.81
CA SER A 65 4.73 -9.78 5.63
C SER A 65 5.81 -10.86 5.87
N SER A 66 5.90 -11.89 5.04
CA SER A 66 6.91 -12.96 5.16
C SER A 66 8.34 -12.40 5.07
N ILE A 67 9.26 -12.91 5.90
CA ILE A 67 10.68 -12.47 5.91
C ILE A 67 11.65 -13.47 5.26
N GLY A 68 11.15 -14.66 4.96
CA GLY A 68 11.89 -15.71 4.28
C GLY A 68 12.62 -16.68 5.19
N LEU A 69 12.93 -17.86 4.68
CA LEU A 69 13.47 -18.96 5.47
C LEU A 69 14.78 -18.57 6.17
N LEU A 70 15.71 -17.92 5.45
CA LEU A 70 16.97 -17.50 6.05
C LEU A 70 16.72 -16.52 7.20
N SER A 71 15.94 -15.47 6.97
CA SER A 71 15.61 -14.49 8.01
C SER A 71 14.82 -15.11 9.17
N SER A 72 13.92 -16.06 8.91
CA SER A 72 13.18 -16.79 9.94
C SER A 72 14.12 -17.59 10.84
N ILE A 73 15.13 -18.25 10.26
CA ILE A 73 16.16 -18.94 11.03
C ILE A 73 16.95 -17.92 11.86
N GLY A 74 17.37 -16.80 11.26
CA GLY A 74 18.10 -15.75 11.96
C GLY A 74 17.31 -15.17 13.13
N PHE A 75 16.03 -14.89 12.94
CA PHE A 75 15.09 -14.44 13.97
C PHE A 75 15.05 -15.42 15.15
N CYS A 76 14.88 -16.72 14.89
CA CYS A 76 14.85 -17.74 15.93
C CYS A 76 16.21 -17.86 16.66
N LEU A 77 17.32 -17.76 15.93
CA LEU A 77 18.66 -17.81 16.50
C LEU A 77 18.94 -16.61 17.42
N LEU A 78 18.45 -15.41 17.07
CA LEU A 78 18.56 -14.23 17.93
C LEU A 78 17.82 -14.41 19.27
N ILE A 79 16.65 -15.07 19.25
CA ILE A 79 15.92 -15.42 20.48
C ILE A 79 16.67 -16.49 21.27
N ALA A 80 17.14 -17.55 20.61
CA ALA A 80 17.91 -18.61 21.24
C ALA A 80 19.17 -18.06 21.93
N GLN A 81 19.83 -17.08 21.33
CA GLN A 81 20.98 -16.40 21.93
C GLN A 81 20.65 -15.71 23.26
N LEU A 82 19.47 -15.08 23.39
CA LEU A 82 19.04 -14.48 24.66
C LEU A 82 18.80 -15.55 25.73
N ILE A 83 18.17 -16.66 25.35
CA ILE A 83 17.90 -17.78 26.26
C ILE A 83 19.21 -18.40 26.76
N ILE A 84 20.15 -18.68 25.84
CA ILE A 84 21.47 -19.21 26.18
C ILE A 84 22.20 -18.26 27.12
N LYS A 85 22.20 -16.95 26.83
CA LYS A 85 22.82 -15.94 27.68
C LYS A 85 22.19 -15.91 29.08
N ALA A 86 20.87 -15.96 29.17
CA ALA A 86 20.15 -15.93 30.45
C ALA A 86 20.39 -17.19 31.29
N SER A 87 20.56 -18.35 30.65
CA SER A 87 20.78 -19.64 31.31
C SER A 87 22.26 -19.91 31.68
N SER A 88 23.19 -19.07 31.23
CA SER A 88 24.62 -19.35 31.33
C SER A 88 25.27 -18.74 32.58
N ASN A 89 25.76 -19.59 33.49
CA ASN A 89 26.50 -19.20 34.71
C ASN A 89 28.01 -18.86 34.45
N SER A 90 28.32 -18.09 33.42
CA SER A 90 29.66 -17.53 33.07
C SER A 90 30.58 -18.32 32.11
N ASN A 91 30.36 -19.62 31.87
CA ASN A 91 31.26 -20.43 31.02
C ASN A 91 31.12 -20.24 29.50
N TYR A 92 30.15 -19.45 29.03
CA TYR A 92 29.90 -19.23 27.59
C TYR A 92 30.17 -17.79 27.14
N LYS A 93 31.07 -17.08 27.83
CA LYS A 93 31.48 -15.73 27.40
C LYS A 93 31.94 -15.77 25.94
N ASN A 94 31.32 -14.93 25.11
CA ASN A 94 31.57 -14.76 23.68
C ASN A 94 31.42 -16.00 22.81
N LYS A 95 30.66 -17.00 23.24
CA LYS A 95 30.43 -18.21 22.44
C LYS A 95 28.98 -18.31 22.02
N PHE A 96 28.75 -18.52 20.72
CA PHE A 96 27.42 -18.81 20.17
C PHE A 96 27.54 -19.81 19.04
N LEU A 97 26.66 -20.83 19.00
CA LEU A 97 26.71 -21.93 18.02
C LEU A 97 28.10 -22.58 17.87
N SER A 98 28.85 -22.72 18.96
CA SER A 98 30.24 -23.23 18.95
C SER A 98 31.23 -22.38 18.14
N LEU A 99 30.93 -21.10 17.93
CA LEU A 99 31.86 -20.11 17.37
C LEU A 99 32.34 -19.19 18.50
N ASN A 100 33.62 -18.83 18.45
CA ASN A 100 34.21 -17.87 19.38
C ASN A 100 34.17 -16.46 18.78
N PHE A 101 33.46 -15.54 19.39
CA PHE A 101 33.38 -14.16 18.94
C PHE A 101 34.40 -13.28 19.66
N THR A 102 34.82 -12.20 19.01
CA THR A 102 35.45 -11.07 19.72
C THR A 102 34.40 -10.39 20.60
N GLU A 103 34.83 -9.78 21.71
CA GLU A 103 33.94 -9.02 22.62
C GLU A 103 33.03 -8.04 21.86
N GLU A 104 33.58 -7.24 20.94
CA GLU A 104 32.83 -6.26 20.16
C GLU A 104 31.69 -6.91 19.34
N LYS A 105 32.00 -7.90 18.50
CA LYS A 105 31.01 -8.65 17.71
C LYS A 105 29.98 -9.37 18.59
N TYR A 106 30.40 -9.90 19.74
CA TYR A 106 29.47 -10.55 20.66
C TYR A 106 28.50 -9.55 21.30
N GLN A 107 28.98 -8.35 21.65
CA GLN A 107 28.11 -7.26 22.12
C GLN A 107 27.11 -6.83 21.05
N ILE A 108 27.54 -6.71 19.78
CA ILE A 108 26.63 -6.42 18.65
C ILE A 108 25.56 -7.52 18.53
N LEU A 109 25.96 -8.80 18.58
CA LEU A 109 25.04 -9.93 18.55
C LEU A 109 23.99 -9.84 19.67
N VAL A 110 24.44 -9.63 20.91
CA VAL A 110 23.56 -9.50 22.08
C VAL A 110 22.62 -8.30 21.95
N PHE A 111 23.14 -7.17 21.46
CA PHE A 111 22.34 -5.96 21.27
C PHE A 111 21.27 -6.16 20.19
N ALA A 112 21.64 -6.73 19.04
CA ALA A 112 20.70 -7.09 17.98
C ALA A 112 19.64 -8.08 18.46
N SER A 113 20.03 -9.07 19.26
CA SER A 113 19.10 -10.00 19.92
C SER A 113 18.10 -9.28 20.83
N GLY A 114 18.57 -8.32 21.64
CA GLY A 114 17.72 -7.51 22.51
C GLY A 114 16.74 -6.62 21.72
N LEU A 115 17.22 -5.96 20.67
CA LEU A 115 16.37 -5.17 19.77
C LEU A 115 15.35 -6.03 19.03
N ASN A 116 15.71 -7.24 18.62
CA ASN A 116 14.79 -8.19 18.01
C ASN A 116 13.65 -8.55 18.95
N LEU A 117 13.95 -8.80 20.24
CA LEU A 117 12.93 -9.04 21.26
C LEU A 117 12.05 -7.81 21.52
N LEU A 118 12.65 -6.63 21.64
CA LEU A 118 11.88 -5.38 21.81
C LEU A 118 10.97 -5.12 20.60
N ALA A 119 11.46 -5.36 19.39
CA ALA A 119 10.68 -5.24 18.17
C ALA A 119 9.51 -6.23 18.15
N ILE A 120 9.69 -7.47 18.61
CA ILE A 120 8.58 -8.44 18.79
C ILE A 120 7.52 -7.84 19.70
N LEU A 121 7.90 -7.41 20.91
CA LEU A 121 6.97 -6.89 21.92
C LEU A 121 6.23 -5.64 21.44
N PHE A 122 6.90 -4.81 20.64
CA PHE A 122 6.34 -3.57 20.17
C PHE A 122 5.47 -3.74 18.92
N PHE A 123 5.95 -4.43 17.87
CA PHE A 123 5.32 -4.43 16.54
C PHE A 123 4.35 -5.58 16.29
N GLN A 124 4.45 -6.68 17.04
CA GLN A 124 3.47 -7.78 16.95
C GLN A 124 2.05 -7.23 17.14
N THR A 125 1.09 -7.81 16.43
CA THR A 125 -0.35 -7.50 16.59
C THR A 125 -0.70 -7.57 18.07
N GLU A 126 -1.37 -6.54 18.60
CA GLU A 126 -1.69 -6.39 20.04
C GLU A 126 -0.47 -6.21 20.96
N GLY A 127 0.69 -5.86 20.42
CA GLY A 127 1.87 -5.47 21.19
C GLY A 127 1.78 -4.06 21.80
N PHE A 128 2.88 -3.58 22.38
CA PHE A 128 2.91 -2.31 23.13
C PHE A 128 2.51 -1.07 22.31
N HIS A 129 2.64 -1.11 20.98
CA HIS A 129 2.14 -0.05 20.12
C HIS A 129 0.61 0.19 20.27
N ALA A 130 -0.17 -0.82 20.68
CA ALA A 130 -1.61 -0.71 20.84
C ALA A 130 -2.00 0.35 21.89
N PHE A 131 -1.19 0.52 22.95
CA PHE A 131 -1.40 1.59 23.93
C PHE A 131 -1.23 2.98 23.33
N LEU A 132 -0.26 3.14 22.42
CA LEU A 132 -0.07 4.41 21.71
C LEU A 132 -1.25 4.71 20.80
N ASN A 133 -1.88 3.69 20.22
CA ASN A 133 -3.00 3.87 19.29
C ASN A 133 -4.30 4.31 19.96
N LEU A 134 -4.40 4.18 21.29
CA LEU A 134 -5.48 4.80 22.06
C LEU A 134 -5.43 6.33 22.00
N PHE A 135 -4.23 6.89 21.85
CA PHE A 135 -4.00 8.34 21.79
C PHE A 135 -3.68 8.82 20.37
N PHE A 136 -3.09 7.96 19.53
CA PHE A 136 -2.62 8.29 18.19
C PHE A 136 -3.18 7.30 17.15
N THR A 137 -4.38 7.57 16.66
CA THR A 137 -5.09 6.75 15.66
C THR A 137 -4.44 6.72 14.27
N ASN A 138 -3.42 7.54 14.04
CA ASN A 138 -2.71 7.63 12.76
C ASN A 138 -1.65 6.54 12.54
N ILE A 139 -1.33 5.74 13.56
CA ILE A 139 -0.31 4.69 13.47
C ILE A 139 -0.91 3.46 12.76
N ARG A 140 -0.40 3.12 11.56
CA ARG A 140 -0.89 2.03 10.70
C ARG A 140 0.27 1.24 10.10
N SER A 141 -0.07 0.15 9.42
CA SER A 141 0.82 -0.61 8.53
C SER A 141 2.06 -1.15 9.25
N LEU A 142 1.85 -1.64 10.46
CA LEU A 142 2.92 -2.17 11.29
C LEU A 142 3.49 -3.48 10.72
N ALA A 143 2.73 -4.18 9.88
CA ALA A 143 3.22 -5.31 9.09
C ALA A 143 4.51 -5.00 8.30
N ARG A 144 4.71 -3.73 7.88
CA ARG A 144 5.87 -3.29 7.10
C ARG A 144 7.15 -3.17 7.93
N PHE A 145 7.06 -3.20 9.25
CA PHE A 145 8.23 -3.29 10.12
C PHE A 145 8.87 -4.69 10.13
N ASN A 146 8.33 -5.65 9.37
CA ASN A 146 9.00 -6.93 9.11
C ASN A 146 10.45 -6.75 8.61
N ILE A 147 10.73 -5.65 7.88
CA ILE A 147 12.07 -5.29 7.39
C ILE A 147 13.11 -5.10 8.51
N ILE A 148 12.69 -4.70 9.71
CA ILE A 148 13.59 -4.58 10.87
C ILE A 148 14.09 -5.97 11.29
N PHE A 149 13.22 -6.98 11.30
CA PHE A 149 13.59 -8.36 11.61
C PHE A 149 14.48 -8.98 10.54
N ILE A 150 14.24 -8.64 9.27
CA ILE A 150 15.14 -9.01 8.15
C ILE A 150 16.53 -8.43 8.42
N PHE A 151 16.62 -7.14 8.73
CA PHE A 151 17.89 -6.48 9.02
C PHE A 151 18.66 -7.15 10.16
N PHE A 152 18.03 -7.38 11.32
CA PHE A 152 18.70 -8.04 12.45
C PHE A 152 19.14 -9.46 12.13
N SER A 153 18.32 -10.21 11.39
CA SER A 153 18.66 -11.57 10.96
C SER A 153 19.86 -11.58 10.02
N HIS A 154 19.92 -10.64 9.06
CA HIS A 154 21.05 -10.52 8.15
C HIS A 154 22.32 -10.04 8.85
N LEU A 155 22.20 -9.13 9.83
CA LEU A 155 23.31 -8.73 10.69
C LEU A 155 23.88 -9.94 11.44
N LEU A 156 23.02 -10.79 12.03
CA LEU A 156 23.44 -12.04 12.65
C LEU A 156 24.20 -12.93 11.66
N PHE A 157 23.67 -13.17 10.46
CA PHE A 157 24.35 -14.02 9.48
C PHE A 157 25.68 -13.42 9.02
N GLY A 158 25.79 -12.11 8.87
CA GLY A 158 27.06 -11.43 8.61
C GLY A 158 28.10 -11.76 9.70
N LEU A 159 27.72 -11.62 10.97
CA LEU A 159 28.60 -11.97 12.10
C LEU A 159 28.96 -13.46 12.12
N LEU A 160 28.01 -14.35 11.85
CA LEU A 160 28.25 -15.80 11.80
C LEU A 160 29.18 -16.19 10.65
N PHE A 161 28.95 -15.65 9.45
CA PHE A 161 29.73 -15.95 8.26
C PHE A 161 31.18 -15.49 8.40
N ASP A 162 31.41 -14.31 8.97
CA ASP A 162 32.74 -13.84 9.32
C ASP A 162 33.50 -14.83 10.20
N GLU A 163 32.86 -15.28 11.28
CA GLU A 163 33.49 -16.19 12.24
C GLU A 163 33.68 -17.60 11.67
N ILE A 164 32.74 -18.09 10.86
CA ILE A 164 32.86 -19.36 10.15
C ILE A 164 34.06 -19.35 9.20
N ILE A 165 34.26 -18.26 8.46
CA ILE A 165 35.40 -18.09 7.54
C ILE A 165 36.72 -17.97 8.32
N LYS A 166 36.74 -17.13 9.37
CA LYS A 166 37.94 -16.88 10.18
C LYS A 166 38.42 -18.14 10.90
N GLN A 167 37.49 -18.92 11.46
CA GLN A 167 37.79 -20.10 12.26
C GLN A 167 37.86 -21.39 11.43
N LYS A 168 37.71 -21.31 10.09
CA LYS A 168 37.80 -22.45 9.16
C LYS A 168 36.91 -23.64 9.55
N LYS A 169 35.71 -23.35 10.04
CA LYS A 169 34.85 -24.35 10.71
C LYS A 169 34.37 -25.48 9.79
N PHE A 170 34.07 -25.18 8.52
CA PHE A 170 33.55 -26.17 7.57
C PHE A 170 34.62 -26.70 6.60
N PHE A 171 35.44 -25.82 6.05
CA PHE A 171 36.44 -26.18 5.04
C PHE A 171 37.81 -25.62 5.42
N LYS A 172 38.86 -26.40 5.18
CA LYS A 172 40.27 -25.98 5.39
C LYS A 172 40.64 -24.76 4.54
N LYS A 173 40.05 -24.66 3.34
CA LYS A 173 40.24 -23.53 2.40
C LYS A 173 39.01 -22.63 2.43
N ASN A 174 39.22 -21.36 2.77
CA ASN A 174 38.15 -20.36 2.91
C ASN A 174 37.35 -20.13 1.62
N VAL A 175 37.91 -20.43 0.45
CA VAL A 175 37.23 -20.26 -0.85
C VAL A 175 35.94 -21.08 -0.92
N PHE A 176 35.95 -22.34 -0.46
CA PHE A 176 34.75 -23.18 -0.48
C PHE A 176 33.68 -22.68 0.49
N THR A 177 34.07 -22.20 1.66
CA THR A 177 33.16 -21.55 2.61
C THR A 177 32.51 -20.30 2.01
N LYS A 178 33.29 -19.44 1.36
CA LYS A 178 32.78 -18.23 0.68
C LYS A 178 31.81 -18.60 -0.45
N PHE A 179 32.15 -19.61 -1.25
CA PHE A 179 31.27 -20.09 -2.31
C PHE A 179 29.95 -20.64 -1.76
N LEU A 180 29.99 -21.41 -0.67
CA LEU A 180 28.79 -21.89 0.01
C LEU A 180 27.92 -20.74 0.54
N ILE A 181 28.53 -19.70 1.13
CA ILE A 181 27.80 -18.51 1.59
C ILE A 181 27.11 -17.82 0.42
N ILE A 182 27.78 -17.65 -0.72
CA ILE A 182 27.18 -17.08 -1.93
C ILE A 182 25.96 -17.91 -2.38
N ILE A 183 26.07 -19.24 -2.38
CA ILE A 183 24.95 -20.13 -2.71
C ILE A 183 23.79 -19.91 -1.73
N ILE A 184 24.05 -19.87 -0.42
CA ILE A 184 23.02 -19.64 0.61
C ILE A 184 22.35 -18.28 0.39
N SER A 185 23.11 -17.22 0.07
CA SER A 185 22.55 -15.90 -0.23
C SER A 185 21.68 -15.89 -1.47
N ILE A 186 22.07 -16.61 -2.53
CA ILE A 186 21.25 -16.77 -3.74
C ILE A 186 19.96 -17.51 -3.41
N LEU A 187 20.04 -18.61 -2.65
CA LEU A 187 18.85 -19.37 -2.23
C LEU A 187 17.91 -18.53 -1.37
N ALA A 188 18.44 -17.71 -0.46
CA ALA A 188 17.65 -16.79 0.35
C ALA A 188 16.96 -15.71 -0.50
N PHE A 189 17.63 -15.21 -1.53
CA PHE A 189 17.00 -14.30 -2.50
C PHE A 189 15.88 -15.00 -3.29
N LEU A 190 16.12 -16.22 -3.77
CA LEU A 190 15.13 -17.00 -4.51
C LEU A 190 13.90 -17.36 -3.65
N ASP A 191 14.10 -17.66 -2.37
CA ASP A 191 13.02 -17.87 -1.39
C ASP A 191 12.09 -16.65 -1.28
N GLN A 192 12.65 -15.45 -1.36
CA GLN A 192 11.90 -14.19 -1.28
C GLN A 192 11.32 -13.71 -2.61
N ALA A 193 11.97 -14.02 -3.74
CA ALA A 193 11.55 -13.53 -5.05
C ALA A 193 10.18 -14.08 -5.48
N GLY A 194 9.83 -15.29 -5.04
CA GLY A 194 8.60 -15.98 -5.44
C GLY A 194 8.56 -16.39 -6.92
N ASP A 195 7.50 -17.08 -7.32
CA ASP A 195 7.23 -17.51 -8.68
C ASP A 195 6.53 -16.40 -9.47
N LYS A 196 7.29 -15.75 -10.35
CA LYS A 196 6.79 -14.71 -11.26
C LYS A 196 5.67 -15.22 -12.17
N ARG A 197 5.66 -16.51 -12.56
CA ARG A 197 4.62 -17.07 -13.43
C ARG A 197 3.24 -17.04 -12.78
N LYS A 198 3.19 -17.13 -11.44
CA LYS A 198 1.94 -17.01 -10.67
C LYS A 198 1.45 -15.56 -10.58
N VAL A 199 2.35 -14.58 -10.74
CA VAL A 199 2.02 -13.16 -10.87
C VAL A 199 1.50 -12.86 -12.30
N ASN A 200 2.08 -13.48 -13.32
CA ASN A 200 1.77 -13.23 -14.74
C ASN A 200 0.30 -13.52 -15.15
N LYS A 201 -0.44 -14.41 -14.47
CA LYS A 201 -1.88 -14.62 -14.78
C LYS A 201 -2.78 -13.45 -14.34
N ILE A 202 -2.34 -12.66 -13.36
CA ILE A 202 -2.99 -11.39 -12.97
C ILE A 202 -2.61 -10.30 -13.99
N ASP A 203 -1.50 -10.49 -14.70
CA ASP A 203 -0.86 -9.50 -15.57
C ASP A 203 -1.66 -9.26 -16.85
N GLU A 204 -2.16 -10.28 -17.56
CA GLU A 204 -2.92 -10.04 -18.82
C GLU A 204 -4.14 -9.14 -18.62
N LYS A 205 -4.94 -9.36 -17.56
CA LYS A 205 -6.09 -8.50 -17.24
C LYS A 205 -5.66 -7.12 -16.76
N SER A 206 -4.54 -7.04 -16.04
CA SER A 206 -4.02 -5.77 -15.52
C SER A 206 -3.39 -4.94 -16.63
N GLU A 207 -2.70 -5.58 -17.57
CA GLU A 207 -2.13 -5.02 -18.79
C GLU A 207 -3.23 -4.51 -19.72
N GLN A 208 -4.29 -5.30 -19.94
CA GLN A 208 -5.46 -4.84 -20.69
C GLN A 208 -6.07 -3.59 -20.05
N LYS A 209 -6.29 -3.58 -18.73
CA LYS A 209 -6.80 -2.39 -18.02
C LYS A 209 -5.85 -1.21 -18.13
N TYR A 210 -4.55 -1.45 -17.99
CA TYR A 210 -3.51 -0.43 -18.13
C TYR A 210 -3.60 0.24 -19.51
N GLN A 211 -3.65 -0.56 -20.58
CA GLN A 211 -3.76 -0.07 -21.95
C GLN A 211 -5.07 0.70 -22.17
N ILE A 212 -6.20 0.16 -21.73
CA ILE A 212 -7.51 0.82 -21.84
C ILE A 212 -7.49 2.21 -21.18
N TYR A 213 -6.95 2.31 -19.97
CA TYR A 213 -6.89 3.56 -19.22
C TYR A 213 -5.88 4.54 -19.80
N GLN A 214 -4.71 4.05 -20.24
CA GLN A 214 -3.71 4.87 -20.91
C GLN A 214 -4.26 5.46 -22.21
N ASP A 215 -4.89 4.63 -23.05
CA ASP A 215 -5.46 5.06 -24.33
C ASP A 215 -6.60 6.04 -24.12
N PHE A 216 -7.47 5.80 -23.15
CA PHE A 216 -8.54 6.72 -22.79
C PHE A 216 -7.98 8.10 -22.39
N VAL A 217 -7.06 8.15 -21.43
CA VAL A 217 -6.51 9.43 -20.95
C VAL A 217 -5.73 10.16 -22.05
N LYS A 218 -4.93 9.45 -22.87
CA LYS A 218 -4.21 10.06 -23.99
C LYS A 218 -5.16 10.62 -25.06
N LYS A 219 -6.25 9.93 -25.36
CA LYS A 219 -7.28 10.45 -26.27
C LYS A 219 -7.90 11.74 -25.73
N VAL A 220 -8.27 11.76 -24.45
CA VAL A 220 -8.78 12.98 -23.78
C VAL A 220 -7.74 14.09 -23.83
N GLU A 221 -6.50 13.83 -23.45
CA GLU A 221 -5.42 14.83 -23.47
C GLU A 221 -5.16 15.40 -24.87
N SER A 222 -5.15 14.55 -25.90
CA SER A 222 -4.96 15.00 -27.29
C SER A 222 -6.09 15.87 -27.83
N SER A 223 -7.29 15.79 -27.23
CA SER A 223 -8.45 16.57 -27.65
C SER A 223 -8.52 17.97 -27.02
N LEU A 224 -7.68 18.26 -26.01
CA LEU A 224 -7.78 19.45 -25.17
C LEU A 224 -6.49 20.28 -25.18
N PRO A 225 -6.56 21.60 -24.96
CA PRO A 225 -5.38 22.42 -24.73
C PRO A 225 -4.59 21.99 -23.49
N LYS A 226 -3.29 22.26 -23.47
CA LYS A 226 -2.43 22.03 -22.30
C LYS A 226 -2.92 22.81 -21.09
N GLY A 227 -2.93 22.20 -19.91
CA GLY A 227 -3.32 22.83 -18.65
C GLY A 227 -4.82 22.82 -18.35
N SER A 228 -5.62 22.22 -19.24
CA SER A 228 -7.07 22.10 -19.10
C SER A 228 -7.51 21.42 -17.79
N LEU A 229 -8.56 21.96 -17.16
CA LEU A 229 -9.13 21.41 -15.94
C LEU A 229 -10.33 20.49 -16.24
N ILE A 230 -10.34 19.30 -15.65
CA ILE A 230 -11.38 18.29 -15.81
C ILE A 230 -12.03 18.00 -14.46
N PHE A 231 -13.37 18.08 -14.42
CA PHE A 231 -14.14 17.79 -13.24
C PHE A 231 -14.48 16.29 -13.18
N VAL A 232 -13.92 15.58 -12.19
CA VAL A 232 -14.12 14.13 -12.00
C VAL A 232 -15.40 13.86 -11.21
N THR A 233 -16.22 12.95 -11.71
CA THR A 233 -17.51 12.53 -11.12
C THR A 233 -17.60 11.01 -10.95
N PRO A 234 -18.24 10.51 -9.88
CA PRO A 234 -18.86 11.27 -8.79
C PRO A 234 -17.80 11.96 -7.91
N VAL A 235 -18.20 13.02 -7.20
CA VAL A 235 -17.31 13.71 -6.27
C VAL A 235 -16.93 12.77 -5.12
N ASN A 236 -15.64 12.48 -5.00
CA ASN A 236 -15.05 11.73 -3.90
C ASN A 236 -14.00 12.60 -3.21
N GLY A 237 -13.79 12.37 -1.92
CA GLY A 237 -12.68 12.98 -1.19
C GLY A 237 -11.73 11.95 -0.64
N PHE A 238 -10.48 12.36 -0.42
CA PHE A 238 -9.43 11.58 0.19
C PHE A 238 -9.51 11.61 1.73
N PRO A 239 -9.28 10.49 2.45
CA PRO A 239 -8.99 9.14 1.96
C PRO A 239 -10.08 8.56 1.08
N GLU A 240 -9.66 7.83 0.05
CA GLU A 240 -10.47 7.27 -1.02
C GLU A 240 -11.67 6.47 -0.50
N SER A 241 -12.77 6.50 -1.25
CA SER A 241 -13.87 5.55 -1.03
C SER A 241 -13.38 4.13 -1.33
N PRO A 242 -13.85 3.08 -0.63
CA PRO A 242 -13.47 1.69 -0.92
C PRO A 242 -13.67 1.29 -2.40
N TYR A 243 -14.60 1.95 -3.10
CA TYR A 243 -14.92 1.70 -4.51
C TYR A 243 -14.10 2.55 -5.49
N ASP A 244 -13.47 3.64 -5.03
CA ASP A 244 -12.55 4.40 -5.88
C ASP A 244 -11.26 3.60 -6.07
N ASN A 245 -10.67 3.09 -4.99
CA ASN A 245 -9.42 2.31 -5.03
C ASN A 245 -8.36 2.92 -5.97
N TYR A 246 -8.20 4.24 -5.91
CA TYR A 246 -7.28 5.03 -6.74
C TYR A 246 -7.61 5.10 -8.25
N LEU A 247 -8.78 4.65 -8.69
CA LEU A 247 -9.20 4.82 -10.09
C LEU A 247 -9.31 6.29 -10.49
N SER A 248 -9.70 7.18 -9.58
CA SER A 248 -9.74 8.62 -9.82
C SER A 248 -8.37 9.29 -9.94
N SER A 249 -7.27 8.60 -9.58
CA SER A 249 -5.91 9.11 -9.82
C SER A 249 -5.34 8.72 -11.18
N ILE A 250 -6.02 7.87 -11.95
CA ILE A 250 -5.58 7.40 -13.28
C ILE A 250 -5.27 8.57 -14.22
N GLY A 251 -6.05 9.66 -14.14
CA GLY A 251 -5.78 10.88 -14.91
C GLY A 251 -4.35 11.41 -14.71
N TYR A 252 -3.86 11.43 -13.47
CA TYR A 252 -2.52 11.91 -13.13
C TYR A 252 -1.42 10.92 -13.48
N ILE A 253 -1.75 9.64 -13.65
CA ILE A 253 -0.77 8.61 -14.02
C ILE A 253 -0.46 8.69 -15.51
N PHE A 254 -1.47 8.98 -16.34
CA PHE A 254 -1.35 8.88 -17.80
C PHE A 254 -1.39 10.22 -18.54
N SER A 255 -1.73 11.32 -17.88
CA SER A 255 -1.66 12.66 -18.47
C SER A 255 -0.46 13.43 -17.95
N ASP A 256 0.22 14.11 -18.86
CA ASP A 256 1.33 15.01 -18.56
C ASP A 256 0.87 16.48 -18.42
N ASN A 257 -0.29 16.83 -18.96
CA ASN A 257 -0.70 18.22 -19.19
C ASN A 257 -2.07 18.59 -18.62
N LEU A 258 -2.94 17.64 -18.33
CA LEU A 258 -4.27 17.90 -17.80
C LEU A 258 -4.25 18.04 -16.27
N ARG A 259 -5.27 18.71 -15.74
CA ARG A 259 -5.51 18.86 -14.31
C ARG A 259 -6.88 18.29 -13.98
N PHE A 260 -7.01 17.62 -12.85
CA PHE A 260 -8.27 17.02 -12.43
C PHE A 260 -8.73 17.60 -11.08
N SER A 261 -10.02 17.48 -10.77
CA SER A 261 -10.60 17.97 -9.52
C SER A 261 -10.32 17.09 -8.30
N TYR A 262 -9.91 15.83 -8.49
CA TYR A 262 -9.56 14.86 -7.44
C TYR A 262 -8.04 14.63 -7.40
N PRO A 263 -7.37 14.31 -6.27
CA PRO A 263 -7.89 14.14 -4.93
C PRO A 263 -7.95 15.45 -4.14
N VAL A 264 -9.02 15.60 -3.36
CA VAL A 264 -9.15 16.65 -2.34
C VAL A 264 -9.43 16.02 -0.99
N PRO A 265 -8.77 16.45 0.12
CA PRO A 265 -9.06 15.87 1.43
C PRO A 265 -10.52 16.16 1.83
N ARG A 266 -11.24 15.15 2.34
CA ARG A 266 -12.65 15.31 2.74
C ARG A 266 -12.82 16.45 3.74
N ASN A 267 -14.00 17.01 3.86
CA ASN A 267 -14.31 18.08 4.83
C ASN A 267 -13.45 19.36 4.72
N ARG A 268 -12.51 19.46 3.78
CA ARG A 268 -11.79 20.70 3.46
C ARG A 268 -12.63 21.56 2.52
N LYS A 269 -12.27 22.85 2.42
CA LYS A 269 -12.98 23.83 1.61
C LYS A 269 -13.19 23.38 0.16
N SER A 270 -12.16 22.79 -0.46
CA SER A 270 -12.23 22.30 -1.84
C SER A 270 -13.20 21.12 -2.00
N HIS A 271 -13.15 20.12 -1.10
CA HIS A 271 -14.09 19.00 -1.12
C HIS A 271 -15.53 19.47 -0.89
N LYS A 272 -15.76 20.31 0.12
CA LYS A 272 -17.10 20.87 0.41
C LYS A 272 -17.65 21.67 -0.76
N TRP A 273 -16.80 22.43 -1.44
CA TRP A 273 -17.19 23.13 -2.66
C TRP A 273 -17.62 22.14 -3.75
N GLN A 274 -16.82 21.10 -4.05
CA GLN A 274 -17.19 20.09 -5.04
C GLN A 274 -18.51 19.37 -4.68
N GLU A 275 -18.70 18.99 -3.42
CA GLU A 275 -19.95 18.37 -2.95
C GLU A 275 -21.15 19.29 -3.11
N ASN A 276 -20.99 20.59 -2.83
CA ASN A 276 -22.08 21.56 -2.97
C ASN A 276 -22.42 21.82 -4.44
N VAL A 277 -21.40 21.97 -5.28
CA VAL A 277 -21.57 22.21 -6.72
C VAL A 277 -22.24 21.00 -7.40
N PHE A 278 -21.82 19.78 -7.04
CA PHE A 278 -22.41 18.57 -7.60
C PHE A 278 -23.85 18.28 -7.12
N LYS A 279 -24.33 18.98 -6.09
CA LYS A 279 -25.73 18.91 -5.62
C LYS A 279 -26.67 19.91 -6.30
N LEU A 280 -26.14 20.86 -7.07
CA LEU A 280 -26.94 21.82 -7.80
C LEU A 280 -27.76 21.13 -8.90
N GLU A 281 -28.83 21.78 -9.35
CA GLU A 281 -29.51 21.40 -10.58
C GLU A 281 -28.51 21.42 -11.76
N PHE A 282 -28.71 20.55 -12.75
CA PHE A 282 -27.71 20.25 -13.78
C PHE A 282 -27.15 21.50 -14.47
N ASP A 283 -28.01 22.44 -14.89
CA ASP A 283 -27.56 23.65 -15.58
C ASP A 283 -26.68 24.54 -14.68
N ASN A 284 -27.09 24.73 -13.41
CA ASN A 284 -26.32 25.48 -12.42
C ASN A 284 -24.99 24.79 -12.07
N PHE A 285 -24.97 23.45 -12.05
CA PHE A 285 -23.74 22.68 -11.87
C PHE A 285 -22.75 22.96 -13.01
N ILE A 286 -23.21 22.89 -14.26
CA ILE A 286 -22.39 23.14 -15.45
C ILE A 286 -21.87 24.58 -15.46
N ASP A 287 -22.72 25.56 -15.18
CA ASP A 287 -22.33 26.97 -15.14
C ASP A 287 -21.26 27.24 -14.07
N GLU A 288 -21.42 26.67 -12.87
CA GLU A 288 -20.47 26.86 -11.78
C GLU A 288 -19.10 26.23 -12.08
N ILE A 289 -19.05 25.01 -12.63
CA ILE A 289 -17.75 24.40 -12.99
C ILE A 289 -17.09 25.14 -14.17
N LYS A 290 -17.87 25.63 -15.15
CA LYS A 290 -17.36 26.48 -16.24
C LYS A 290 -16.74 27.76 -15.70
N ASN A 291 -17.40 28.41 -14.74
CA ASN A 291 -16.92 29.64 -14.10
C ASN A 291 -15.59 29.42 -13.35
N GLN A 292 -15.32 28.21 -12.87
CA GLN A 292 -14.03 27.84 -12.27
C GLN A 292 -12.99 27.34 -13.30
N GLY A 293 -13.31 27.42 -14.60
CA GLY A 293 -12.41 27.04 -15.70
C GLY A 293 -12.35 25.55 -16.02
N PHE A 294 -13.30 24.74 -15.52
CA PHE A 294 -13.39 23.33 -15.92
C PHE A 294 -13.97 23.21 -17.32
N ILE A 295 -13.30 22.43 -18.15
CA ILE A 295 -13.61 22.31 -19.58
C ILE A 295 -14.29 21.02 -19.98
N GLY A 296 -14.42 20.09 -19.04
CA GLY A 296 -15.07 18.83 -19.28
C GLY A 296 -15.36 18.08 -17.99
N VAL A 297 -16.24 17.09 -18.11
CA VAL A 297 -16.64 16.21 -17.02
C VAL A 297 -16.17 14.80 -17.35
N TRP A 298 -15.40 14.23 -16.42
CA TRP A 298 -15.05 12.81 -16.44
C TRP A 298 -16.04 12.06 -15.56
N VAL A 299 -16.84 11.18 -16.17
CA VAL A 299 -17.78 10.27 -15.51
C VAL A 299 -17.13 8.90 -15.30
N GLN A 300 -17.09 8.45 -14.05
CA GLN A 300 -16.62 7.13 -13.66
C GLN A 300 -17.81 6.25 -13.29
N ARG A 301 -18.37 5.54 -14.27
CA ARG A 301 -19.67 4.86 -14.16
C ARG A 301 -19.72 3.87 -13.01
N ASP A 302 -18.72 3.01 -12.86
CA ASP A 302 -18.65 2.02 -11.78
C ASP A 302 -18.67 2.66 -10.40
N ILE A 303 -17.91 3.73 -10.21
CA ILE A 303 -17.83 4.45 -8.95
C ILE A 303 -19.14 5.20 -8.69
N PHE A 304 -19.73 5.78 -9.73
CA PHE A 304 -21.03 6.46 -9.66
C PHE A 304 -22.12 5.48 -9.21
N MET A 305 -22.24 4.34 -9.88
CA MET A 305 -23.23 3.31 -9.57
C MET A 305 -23.05 2.73 -8.17
N ASN A 306 -21.80 2.48 -7.74
CA ASN A 306 -21.55 2.01 -6.39
C ASN A 306 -21.88 3.07 -5.33
N THR A 307 -21.62 4.34 -5.63
CA THR A 307 -22.03 5.46 -4.76
C THR A 307 -23.56 5.54 -4.63
N LEU A 308 -24.31 5.35 -5.72
CA LEU A 308 -25.78 5.30 -5.69
C LEU A 308 -26.30 4.11 -4.86
N LYS A 309 -25.70 2.93 -4.99
CA LYS A 309 -26.06 1.75 -4.17
C LYS A 309 -25.91 2.01 -2.67
N ILE A 310 -24.91 2.78 -2.24
CA ILE A 310 -24.74 3.14 -0.82
C ILE A 310 -25.87 4.06 -0.34
N LYS A 311 -26.28 5.04 -1.16
CA LYS A 311 -27.41 5.92 -0.83
C LYS A 311 -28.70 5.13 -0.62
N LEU A 312 -28.95 4.14 -1.51
CA LEU A 312 -30.04 3.17 -1.35
C LEU A 312 -29.99 2.43 -0.02
N LEU A 313 -28.83 1.86 0.32
CA LEU A 313 -28.63 1.11 1.57
C LEU A 313 -28.82 1.98 2.82
N LYS A 314 -28.71 3.31 2.68
CA LYS A 314 -28.94 4.30 3.73
C LYS A 314 -30.38 4.85 3.75
N ASN A 315 -31.31 4.25 3.00
CA ASN A 315 -32.70 4.70 2.84
C ASN A 315 -32.84 6.14 2.30
N GLU A 316 -31.86 6.63 1.54
CA GLU A 316 -32.01 7.89 0.81
C GLU A 316 -32.87 7.64 -0.44
N LYS A 317 -33.81 8.55 -0.74
CA LYS A 317 -34.67 8.45 -1.94
C LYS A 317 -33.79 8.50 -3.20
N LEU A 318 -33.79 7.42 -3.99
CA LEU A 318 -33.28 7.47 -5.36
C LEU A 318 -34.28 8.11 -6.30
N LYS A 319 -33.78 8.92 -7.23
CA LYS A 319 -34.52 9.37 -8.40
C LYS A 319 -34.15 8.50 -9.62
N GLY A 320 -34.65 7.27 -9.72
CA GLY A 320 -34.50 6.44 -10.94
C GLY A 320 -33.07 6.19 -11.43
N ASN A 321 -32.87 6.10 -12.76
CA ASN A 321 -31.55 5.93 -13.43
C ASN A 321 -30.75 7.26 -13.42
N GLU A 322 -30.33 7.72 -12.23
CA GLU A 322 -29.62 9.01 -12.06
C GLU A 322 -28.37 9.16 -12.95
N LEU A 323 -27.60 8.08 -13.16
CA LEU A 323 -26.42 8.10 -14.03
C LEU A 323 -26.80 8.31 -15.50
N GLU A 324 -27.82 7.60 -15.98
CA GLU A 324 -28.26 7.69 -17.38
C GLU A 324 -28.84 9.07 -17.68
N GLU A 325 -29.65 9.62 -16.78
CA GLU A 325 -30.19 10.98 -16.91
C GLU A 325 -29.05 12.02 -16.90
N PHE A 326 -28.06 11.86 -16.03
CA PHE A 326 -26.90 12.74 -15.96
C PHE A 326 -26.06 12.69 -17.25
N GLU A 327 -25.76 11.50 -17.77
CA GLU A 327 -25.03 11.33 -19.03
C GLU A 327 -25.83 11.82 -20.24
N GLN A 328 -27.15 11.61 -20.28
CA GLN A 328 -28.01 12.15 -21.33
C GLN A 328 -27.99 13.68 -21.35
N LYS A 329 -28.01 14.33 -20.17
CA LYS A 329 -27.88 15.79 -20.08
C LYS A 329 -26.49 16.27 -20.50
N LEU A 330 -25.41 15.58 -20.11
CA LEU A 330 -24.05 15.88 -20.57
C LEU A 330 -23.91 15.73 -22.08
N ALA A 331 -24.43 14.65 -22.67
CA ALA A 331 -24.35 14.39 -24.10
C ALA A 331 -25.04 15.47 -24.96
N LYS A 332 -26.10 16.10 -24.43
CA LYS A 332 -26.79 17.20 -25.14
C LYS A 332 -25.97 18.49 -25.24
N ILE A 333 -25.08 18.73 -24.28
CA ILE A 333 -24.27 19.95 -24.21
C ILE A 333 -22.79 19.71 -24.57
N SER A 334 -22.40 18.46 -24.78
CA SER A 334 -21.02 18.09 -25.04
C SER A 334 -20.66 18.30 -26.50
N LYS A 335 -19.54 18.96 -26.75
CA LYS A 335 -18.96 19.09 -28.09
C LYS A 335 -18.28 17.79 -28.55
N ASN A 336 -17.71 17.06 -27.61
CA ASN A 336 -17.02 15.81 -27.85
C ASN A 336 -17.29 14.83 -26.71
N LYS A 337 -17.39 13.54 -27.05
CA LYS A 337 -17.54 12.44 -26.11
C LYS A 337 -16.48 11.39 -26.40
N ILE A 338 -15.66 11.08 -25.39
CA ILE A 338 -14.63 10.04 -25.46
C ILE A 338 -14.99 8.98 -24.41
N GLU A 339 -14.97 7.72 -24.80
CA GLU A 339 -15.37 6.60 -23.94
C GLU A 339 -14.25 5.55 -23.92
N SER A 340 -13.96 5.01 -22.73
CA SER A 340 -12.98 3.93 -22.58
C SER A 340 -13.53 2.64 -23.19
N ALA A 341 -12.64 1.74 -23.64
CA ALA A 341 -13.06 0.50 -24.28
C ALA A 341 -13.86 -0.44 -23.36
N ASP A 342 -13.65 -0.35 -22.05
CA ASP A 342 -14.43 -1.06 -21.02
C ASP A 342 -15.68 -0.30 -20.58
N THR A 343 -15.97 0.87 -21.17
CA THR A 343 -17.13 1.74 -20.91
C THR A 343 -17.22 2.30 -19.48
N ASN A 344 -16.21 2.06 -18.64
CA ASN A 344 -16.21 2.50 -17.25
C ASN A 344 -15.92 3.99 -17.10
N PHE A 345 -15.16 4.57 -18.04
CA PHE A 345 -14.82 5.97 -18.07
C PHE A 345 -15.38 6.64 -19.31
N VAL A 346 -15.98 7.80 -19.10
CA VAL A 346 -16.48 8.64 -20.17
C VAL A 346 -16.09 10.08 -19.89
N PHE A 347 -15.54 10.74 -20.90
CA PHE A 347 -15.23 12.14 -20.87
C PHE A 347 -16.17 12.90 -21.80
N TYR A 348 -16.76 13.97 -21.27
CA TYR A 348 -17.60 14.90 -22.01
C TYR A 348 -16.89 16.27 -22.04
N GLU A 349 -16.45 16.72 -23.21
CA GLU A 349 -15.94 18.09 -23.42
C GLU A 349 -17.13 19.04 -23.41
N ILE A 350 -17.15 19.98 -22.47
CA ILE A 350 -18.25 20.94 -22.35
C ILE A 350 -17.98 22.11 -23.28
N ASP A 351 -18.98 22.47 -24.09
CA ASP A 351 -18.87 23.62 -24.97
C ASP A 351 -18.76 24.92 -24.17
N PHE A 352 -17.63 25.63 -24.32
CA PHE A 352 -17.56 27.03 -23.94
C PHE A 352 -18.06 27.85 -25.12
N ASP A 353 -19.31 28.26 -25.04
CA ASP A 353 -19.65 29.55 -25.62
C ASP A 353 -18.81 30.58 -24.84
N ILE A 354 -17.67 31.00 -25.40
CA ILE A 354 -16.79 32.03 -24.84
C ILE A 354 -17.56 33.36 -24.90
N LYS A 355 -18.53 33.54 -24.01
CA LYS A 355 -19.08 34.85 -23.68
C LYS A 355 -18.40 35.30 -22.40
N ASN A 356 -17.23 35.90 -22.59
CA ASN A 356 -16.38 36.63 -21.64
C ASN A 356 -15.61 35.80 -20.58
N PRO A 357 -14.31 35.51 -20.81
CA PRO A 357 -13.39 35.33 -19.68
C PRO A 357 -13.24 36.67 -18.95
N ARG A 358 -13.38 36.65 -17.62
CA ARG A 358 -12.92 37.73 -16.73
C ARG A 358 -11.52 37.44 -16.24
#